data_AF-A0A820MHE1-F1
#
_entry.id   AF-A0A820MHE1-F1
#
_cell.length_a   1.000
_cell.length_b   1.000
_cell.length_c   1.000
_cell.angle_alpha   90.00
_cell.angle_beta   90.00
_cell.angle_gamma   90.00
#
_symmetry.space_group_name_H-M   'P 1'
#
loop_
_entity.id
_entity.type
_entity.pdbx_description
1 polymer ?
#
loop_
_entity_poly.entity_id
_entity_poly.type
_entity_poly.pdbx_seq_one_letter_code
_entity_poly.pdbx_strand_id
1 'polypeptide(L)'
;LLDEMPNDYRNDNVVLTSAIDMFMKFGDVESAERIFDSIKKENIITYGAMMKGYIGNKMSEKALDLFEKINLKLDDVTHTVVFNACAQLANDRAMKIGKKLLDEMPNDYRNDNVVLTSAIDMFMKFGDVESAERIFDSIKK
;
A
#
# COMPACT_ATOMS: atom_id res chain seq x y z
N LEU A 1 12.52 -21.53 8.71
CA LEU A 1 11.17 -21.62 8.10
C LEU A 1 11.25 -21.63 6.58
N LEU A 2 11.74 -20.58 5.91
CA LEU A 2 11.90 -20.58 4.45
C LEU A 2 12.82 -21.72 3.96
N ASP A 3 13.93 -21.98 4.67
CA ASP A 3 14.88 -23.06 4.33
C ASP A 3 14.37 -24.48 4.52
N GLU A 4 13.19 -24.65 5.12
CA GLU A 4 12.54 -25.95 5.32
C GLU A 4 11.33 -26.14 4.38
N MET A 5 10.88 -25.08 3.69
CA MET A 5 9.77 -25.16 2.75
C MET A 5 10.20 -25.84 1.43
N PRO A 6 9.36 -26.68 0.81
CA PRO A 6 9.66 -27.25 -0.50
C PRO A 6 9.86 -26.14 -1.55
N ASN A 7 10.78 -26.38 -2.49
CA ASN A 7 11.20 -25.37 -3.49
C ASN A 7 10.05 -24.78 -4.33
N ASP A 8 8.99 -25.56 -4.56
CA ASP A 8 7.83 -25.12 -5.33
C ASP A 8 7.05 -24.02 -4.59
N TYR A 9 6.97 -24.09 -3.26
CA TYR A 9 6.33 -23.06 -2.42
C TYR A 9 7.20 -21.81 -2.26
N ARG A 10 8.53 -21.93 -2.34
CA ARG A 10 9.46 -20.79 -2.23
C ARG A 10 9.42 -19.86 -3.44
N ASN A 11 8.82 -20.27 -4.55
CA ASN A 11 8.65 -19.44 -5.74
C ASN A 11 7.19 -19.06 -5.99
N ASP A 12 6.27 -19.47 -5.12
CA ASP A 12 4.86 -19.12 -5.23
C ASP A 12 4.58 -17.82 -4.48
N ASN A 13 4.35 -16.75 -5.25
CA ASN A 13 4.03 -15.43 -4.71
C ASN A 13 2.81 -15.43 -3.78
N VAL A 14 1.82 -16.31 -3.98
CA VAL A 14 0.64 -16.39 -3.10
C VAL A 14 1.03 -16.88 -1.72
N VAL A 15 1.89 -17.90 -1.68
CA VAL A 15 2.39 -18.50 -0.42
C VAL A 15 3.30 -17.52 0.31
N LEU A 16 4.21 -16.87 -0.42
CA LEU A 16 5.11 -15.87 0.16
C LEU A 16 4.33 -14.65 0.67
N THR A 17 3.31 -14.17 -0.06
CA THR A 17 2.42 -13.09 0.40
C THR A 17 1.69 -13.49 1.67
N SER A 18 1.16 -14.72 1.74
CA SER A 18 0.46 -15.22 2.92
C SER A 18 1.38 -15.31 4.14
N ALA A 19 2.63 -15.72 3.93
CA ALA A 19 3.64 -15.75 4.99
C ALA A 19 4.00 -14.35 5.47
N ILE A 20 4.23 -13.39 4.56
CA ILE A 20 4.44 -11.96 4.88
C ILE A 20 3.29 -11.45 5.76
N ASP A 21 2.04 -11.66 5.33
CA ASP A 21 0.85 -11.22 6.06
C ASP A 21 0.79 -11.83 7.47
N MET A 22 1.16 -13.11 7.61
CA MET A 22 1.20 -13.78 8.92
C MET A 22 2.24 -13.14 9.83
N PHE A 23 3.49 -13.02 9.39
CA PHE A 23 4.57 -12.46 10.21
C PHE A 23 4.31 -11.01 10.59
N MET A 24 3.80 -10.21 9.65
CA MET A 24 3.40 -8.83 9.90
C MET A 24 2.28 -8.71 10.94
N LYS A 25 1.29 -9.60 10.94
CA LYS A 25 0.21 -9.60 11.95
C LYS A 25 0.71 -9.89 13.37
N PHE A 26 1.79 -10.65 13.50
CA PHE A 26 2.43 -10.94 14.79
C PHE A 26 3.52 -9.93 15.16
N GLY A 27 3.77 -8.93 14.33
CA GLY A 27 4.81 -7.92 14.54
C GLY A 27 6.23 -8.40 14.30
N ASP A 28 6.42 -9.61 13.75
CA ASP A 28 7.74 -10.10 13.31
C ASP A 28 8.07 -9.53 11.93
N VAL A 29 8.34 -8.23 11.92
CA VAL A 29 8.65 -7.46 10.70
C VAL A 29 9.93 -7.97 10.03
N GLU A 30 10.92 -8.38 10.82
CA GLU A 30 12.22 -8.85 10.30
C GLU A 30 12.06 -10.14 9.47
N SER A 31 11.26 -11.10 9.95
CA SER A 31 10.96 -12.31 9.17
C SER A 31 10.18 -12.00 7.91
N ALA A 32 9.23 -11.06 7.96
CA ALA A 32 8.49 -10.62 6.78
C ALA A 32 9.42 -9.96 5.74
N GLU A 33 10.34 -9.07 6.16
CA GLU A 33 11.34 -8.43 5.30
C GLU A 33 12.25 -9.47 4.64
N ARG A 34 12.75 -10.47 5.39
CA ARG A 34 13.55 -11.57 4.82
C ARG A 34 12.81 -12.37 3.75
N ILE A 35 11.52 -12.62 3.96
CA ILE A 35 10.68 -13.33 2.97
C ILE A 35 10.52 -12.46 1.74
N PHE A 36 10.19 -11.18 1.92
CA PHE A 36 10.03 -10.24 0.83
C PHE A 36 11.29 -10.12 -0.03
N ASP A 37 12.46 -10.00 0.61
CA ASP A 37 13.75 -9.91 -0.07
C ASP A 37 14.12 -11.20 -0.85
N SER A 38 13.51 -12.33 -0.50
CA SER A 38 13.71 -13.60 -1.21
C SER A 38 12.88 -13.72 -2.50
N ILE A 39 11.92 -12.82 -2.72
CA ILE A 39 11.03 -12.85 -3.90
C ILE A 39 11.81 -12.41 -5.14
N LYS A 40 12.03 -13.35 -6.06
CA LYS A 40 12.81 -13.10 -7.29
C LYS A 40 12.08 -12.27 -8.34
N LYS A 41 10.75 -12.36 -8.39
CA LYS A 41 9.91 -11.68 -9.37
C LYS A 41 8.97 -10.74 -8.65
N GLU A 42 9.22 -9.45 -8.81
CA GLU A 42 8.40 -8.39 -8.25
C GLU A 42 6.92 -8.58 -8.60
N ASN A 43 6.07 -8.41 -7.60
CA ASN A 43 4.63 -8.55 -7.73
C ASN A 43 3.95 -7.49 -6.87
N ILE A 44 3.06 -6.70 -7.48
CA ILE A 44 2.34 -5.62 -6.81
C ILE A 44 1.59 -6.11 -5.55
N ILE A 45 1.09 -7.35 -5.57
CA ILE A 45 0.39 -7.97 -4.43
C ILE A 45 1.33 -8.10 -3.22
N THR A 46 2.58 -8.51 -3.43
CA THR A 46 3.56 -8.70 -2.36
C THR A 46 4.01 -7.36 -1.76
N TYR A 47 4.16 -6.33 -2.60
CA TYR A 47 4.42 -4.95 -2.18
C TYR A 47 3.25 -4.41 -1.35
N GLY A 48 2.00 -4.60 -1.80
CA GLY A 48 0.80 -4.22 -1.06
C GLY A 48 0.70 -4.86 0.32
N ALA A 49 1.00 -6.16 0.42
CA ALA A 49 1.03 -6.88 1.69
C ALA A 49 2.10 -6.33 2.66
N MET A 50 3.33 -6.10 2.17
CA MET A 50 4.40 -5.49 2.98
C MET A 50 4.04 -4.08 3.46
N MET A 51 3.54 -3.22 2.57
CA MET A 51 3.14 -1.86 2.94
C MET A 51 2.01 -1.87 3.97
N LYS A 52 0.99 -2.73 3.79
CA LYS A 52 -0.10 -2.89 4.75
C LYS A 52 0.42 -3.36 6.11
N GLY A 53 1.36 -4.31 6.11
CA GLY A 53 2.01 -4.80 7.33
C GLY A 53 2.79 -3.70 8.04
N TYR A 54 3.56 -2.87 7.32
CA TYR A 54 4.26 -1.72 7.92
C TYR A 54 3.29 -0.73 8.55
N ILE A 55 2.19 -0.37 7.88
CA ILE A 55 1.15 0.52 8.41
C ILE A 55 0.54 -0.07 9.69
N GLY A 56 0.21 -1.36 9.68
CA GLY A 56 -0.32 -2.07 10.85
C GLY A 56 0.62 -2.03 12.05
N ASN A 57 1.93 -2.12 11.79
CA ASN A 57 3.00 -2.05 12.78
C ASN A 57 3.51 -0.62 13.07
N LYS A 58 2.76 0.42 12.66
CA LYS A 58 3.10 1.84 12.90
C LYS A 58 4.42 2.30 12.25
N MET A 59 4.82 1.65 11.17
CA MET A 59 6.03 1.94 10.40
C MET A 59 5.69 2.61 9.06
N SER A 60 4.76 3.58 9.05
CA SER A 60 4.23 4.17 7.81
C SER A 60 5.29 4.83 6.91
N GLU A 61 6.41 5.33 7.46
CA GLU A 61 7.54 5.81 6.65
C GLU A 61 8.17 4.67 5.82
N LYS A 62 8.37 3.49 6.40
CA LYS A 62 8.85 2.32 5.63
C LYS A 62 7.88 1.92 4.52
N ALA A 63 6.58 2.09 4.74
CA ALA A 63 5.58 1.84 3.70
C ALA A 63 5.74 2.82 2.53
N LEU A 64 5.98 4.10 2.79
CA LEU A 64 6.24 5.09 1.74
C LEU A 64 7.58 4.89 1.05
N ASP A 65 8.63 4.55 1.79
CA ASP A 65 9.94 4.21 1.23
C ASP A 65 9.85 3.00 0.30
N LEU A 66 8.99 2.03 0.63
CA LEU A 66 8.74 0.88 -0.22
C LEU A 66 7.89 1.27 -1.44
N PHE A 67 6.88 2.11 -1.27
CA PHE A 67 6.06 2.63 -2.37
C PHE A 67 6.89 3.33 -3.44
N GLU A 68 7.84 4.18 -3.05
CA GLU A 68 8.70 4.92 -3.98
C GLU A 68 9.63 4.01 -4.81
N LYS A 69 9.85 2.76 -4.38
CA LYS A 69 10.63 1.76 -5.13
C LYS A 69 9.80 1.01 -6.17
N ILE A 70 8.47 1.13 -6.15
CA ILE A 70 7.59 0.42 -7.06
C ILE A 70 7.71 1.01 -8.47
N ASN A 71 8.21 0.21 -9.41
CA ASN A 71 8.22 0.53 -10.85
C ASN A 71 7.10 -0.17 -11.63
N LEU A 72 6.14 -0.77 -10.92
CA LEU A 72 5.01 -1.51 -11.47
C LEU A 72 3.76 -0.63 -11.53
N LYS A 73 2.83 -0.99 -12.42
CA LYS A 73 1.48 -0.42 -12.41
C LYS A 73 0.79 -0.80 -11.09
N LEU A 74 0.35 0.20 -10.34
CA LEU A 74 -0.37 0.02 -9.09
C LEU A 74 -1.78 -0.53 -9.35
N ASP A 75 -2.27 -1.37 -8.44
CA ASP A 75 -3.66 -1.79 -8.36
C ASP A 75 -4.45 -0.93 -7.34
N ASP A 76 -5.77 -1.11 -7.31
CA ASP A 76 -6.72 -0.48 -6.38
C ASP A 76 -6.30 -0.68 -4.91
N VAL A 77 -5.90 -1.89 -4.57
CA VAL A 77 -5.45 -2.25 -3.22
C VAL A 77 -4.22 -1.44 -2.83
N THR A 78 -3.23 -1.33 -3.71
CA THR A 78 -1.99 -0.60 -3.44
C THR A 78 -2.25 0.90 -3.28
N HIS A 79 -3.11 1.51 -4.11
CA HIS A 79 -3.51 2.90 -3.93
C HIS A 79 -4.13 3.14 -2.55
N THR A 80 -5.06 2.28 -2.15
CA THR A 80 -5.71 2.34 -0.83
C THR A 80 -4.69 2.28 0.31
N VAL A 81 -3.73 1.36 0.22
CA VAL A 81 -2.67 1.22 1.24
C VAL A 81 -1.80 2.47 1.33
N VAL A 82 -1.42 3.07 0.20
CA VAL A 82 -0.60 4.29 0.18
C VAL A 82 -1.35 5.50 0.74
N PHE A 83 -2.64 5.69 0.39
CA PHE A 83 -3.45 6.76 0.98
C PHE A 83 -3.55 6.62 2.50
N ASN A 84 -3.76 5.40 3.01
CA ASN A 84 -3.80 5.14 4.44
C ASN A 84 -2.46 5.39 5.13
N ALA A 85 -1.33 5.06 4.48
CA ALA A 85 0.00 5.39 4.99
C ALA A 85 0.20 6.91 5.09
N CYS A 86 -0.17 7.63 4.02
CA CYS A 86 -0.07 9.09 3.97
C CYS A 86 -0.92 9.75 5.06
N ALA A 87 -2.15 9.26 5.25
CA ALA A 87 -3.08 9.72 6.27
C ALA A 87 -2.54 9.53 7.71
N GLN A 88 -1.71 8.52 7.95
CA GLN A 88 -1.10 8.29 9.28
C GLN A 88 0.13 9.16 9.55
N LEU A 89 0.88 9.52 8.51
CA LEU A 89 2.10 10.31 8.68
C LEU A 89 1.83 11.80 8.81
N ALA A 90 0.77 12.31 8.15
CA ALA A 90 0.35 13.70 8.24
C ALA A 90 1.50 14.72 8.04
N ASN A 91 2.44 14.43 7.12
CA ASN A 91 3.59 15.28 6.80
C ASN A 91 3.61 15.71 5.31
N ASP A 92 4.45 16.69 4.98
CA ASP A 92 4.52 17.26 3.63
C ASP A 92 4.87 16.23 2.55
N ARG A 93 5.66 15.19 2.88
CA ARG A 93 6.01 14.10 1.97
C ARG A 93 4.76 13.29 1.61
N ALA A 94 4.00 12.88 2.62
CA ALA A 94 2.75 12.15 2.45
C ALA A 94 1.72 12.95 1.63
N MET A 95 1.62 14.28 1.84
CA MET A 95 0.77 15.15 1.01
C MET A 95 1.18 15.12 -0.46
N LYS A 96 2.48 15.28 -0.76
CA LYS A 96 2.99 15.24 -2.14
C LYS A 96 2.71 13.90 -2.83
N ILE A 97 2.90 12.79 -2.11
CA ILE A 97 2.62 11.45 -2.62
C ILE A 97 1.13 11.29 -2.90
N GLY A 98 0.25 11.66 -1.96
CA GLY A 98 -1.20 11.54 -2.17
C GLY A 98 -1.73 12.37 -3.34
N LYS A 99 -1.21 13.58 -3.55
CA LYS A 99 -1.56 14.39 -4.74
C LYS A 99 -1.12 13.71 -6.04
N LYS A 100 0.11 13.21 -6.09
CA LYS A 100 0.61 12.45 -7.24
C LYS A 100 -0.27 11.23 -7.53
N LEU A 101 -0.63 10.44 -6.51
CA LEU A 101 -1.51 9.29 -6.68
C LEU A 101 -2.88 9.69 -7.22
N LEU A 102 -3.44 10.81 -6.75
CA LEU A 102 -4.73 11.28 -7.22
C LEU A 102 -4.68 11.72 -8.69
N ASP A 103 -3.63 12.43 -9.08
CA ASP A 103 -3.46 12.93 -10.46
C ASP A 103 -3.19 11.79 -11.46
N GLU A 104 -2.45 10.76 -11.05
CA GLU A 104 -2.09 9.60 -11.87
C GLU A 104 -3.17 8.50 -11.85
N MET A 105 -4.23 8.65 -11.05
CA MET A 105 -5.24 7.62 -10.83
C MET A 105 -6.00 7.28 -12.13
N PRO A 106 -5.98 6.00 -12.58
CA PRO A 106 -6.79 5.55 -13.70
C PRO A 106 -8.27 5.88 -13.52
N ASN A 107 -8.93 6.28 -14.61
CA ASN A 107 -10.37 6.59 -14.61
C ASN A 107 -11.24 5.42 -14.12
N ASP A 108 -10.78 4.18 -14.29
CA ASP A 108 -11.50 2.98 -13.86
C ASP A 108 -11.63 2.87 -12.33
N TYR A 109 -10.73 3.51 -11.57
CA TYR A 109 -10.79 3.55 -10.09
C TYR A 109 -11.71 4.65 -9.55
N ARG A 110 -12.30 5.49 -10.41
CA ARG A 110 -13.32 6.47 -10.01
C ARG A 110 -14.62 5.84 -9.52
N ASN A 111 -14.78 4.53 -9.68
CA ASN A 111 -15.90 3.76 -9.15
C ASN A 111 -15.52 2.86 -7.95
N ASP A 112 -14.24 2.82 -7.57
CA ASP A 112 -13.80 2.06 -6.40
C ASP A 112 -14.00 2.90 -5.14
N ASN A 113 -15.11 2.64 -4.45
CA ASN A 113 -15.47 3.35 -3.23
C ASN A 113 -14.39 3.26 -2.14
N VAL A 114 -13.61 2.18 -2.09
CA VAL A 114 -12.57 1.99 -1.07
C VAL A 114 -11.42 2.94 -1.33
N VAL A 115 -10.91 2.98 -2.56
CA VAL A 115 -9.83 3.89 -2.95
C VAL A 115 -10.22 5.35 -2.70
N LEU A 116 -11.43 5.74 -3.12
CA LEU A 116 -11.91 7.12 -3.00
C LEU A 116 -12.17 7.52 -1.55
N THR A 117 -12.71 6.62 -0.72
CA THR A 117 -12.90 6.88 0.71
C THR A 117 -11.56 7.05 1.43
N SER A 118 -10.57 6.22 1.11
CA SER A 118 -9.21 6.37 1.66
C SER A 118 -8.53 7.65 1.21
N ALA A 119 -8.72 8.08 -0.05
CA ALA A 119 -8.21 9.36 -0.54
C ALA A 119 -8.88 10.55 0.18
N ILE A 120 -10.20 10.52 0.37
CA ILE A 120 -10.94 11.54 1.12
C ILE A 120 -10.43 11.62 2.57
N ASP A 121 -10.32 10.50 3.29
CA ASP A 121 -9.80 10.48 4.68
C ASP A 121 -8.40 11.11 4.76
N MET A 122 -7.54 10.77 3.81
CA MET A 122 -6.20 11.34 3.71
C MET A 122 -6.27 12.86 3.56
N PHE A 123 -6.92 13.40 2.53
CA PHE A 123 -6.96 14.85 2.29
C PHE A 123 -7.64 15.62 3.42
N MET A 124 -8.68 15.06 4.03
CA MET A 124 -9.36 15.65 5.18
C MET A 124 -8.41 15.81 6.39
N LYS A 125 -7.53 14.83 6.65
CA LYS A 125 -6.53 14.94 7.75
C LYS A 125 -5.48 16.00 7.52
N PHE A 126 -5.21 16.35 6.27
CA PHE A 126 -4.33 17.46 5.94
C PHE A 126 -5.07 18.81 5.82
N GLY A 127 -6.39 18.83 5.99
CA GLY A 127 -7.21 20.03 5.81
C GLY A 127 -7.37 20.47 4.35
N ASP A 128 -7.02 19.64 3.37
CA ASP A 128 -7.19 19.91 1.94
C ASP A 128 -8.62 19.54 1.51
N VAL A 129 -9.59 20.33 2.01
CA VAL A 129 -11.02 20.13 1.77
C VAL A 129 -11.36 20.22 0.29
N GLU A 130 -10.67 21.08 -0.47
CA GLU A 130 -10.88 21.22 -1.91
C GLU A 130 -10.60 19.91 -2.66
N SER A 131 -9.51 19.22 -2.33
CA SER A 131 -9.20 17.91 -2.94
C SER A 131 -10.23 16.85 -2.54
N ALA A 132 -10.65 16.84 -1.27
CA ALA A 132 -11.67 15.91 -0.79
C ALA A 132 -13.04 16.12 -1.48
N GLU A 133 -13.48 17.37 -1.64
CA GLU A 133 -14.73 17.72 -2.34
C GLU A 133 -14.68 17.34 -3.82
N ARG A 134 -13.57 17.62 -4.51
CA ARG A 134 -13.39 17.22 -5.92
C ARG A 134 -13.53 15.71 -6.13
N ILE A 135 -12.99 14.91 -5.20
CA ILE A 135 -13.14 13.45 -5.23
C ILE A 135 -14.61 13.07 -4.97
N PHE A 136 -15.23 13.65 -3.94
CA PHE A 136 -16.61 13.34 -3.57
C PHE A 136 -17.63 13.65 -4.67
N ASP A 137 -17.45 14.75 -5.39
CA ASP A 137 -18.29 15.12 -6.51
C ASP A 137 -18.12 14.18 -7.71
N SER A 138 -16.96 13.54 -7.84
CA SER A 138 -16.72 12.53 -8.88
C SER A 138 -17.44 11.21 -8.63
N ILE A 139 -17.79 10.89 -7.37
CA ILE A 139 -18.54 9.68 -6.97
C ILE A 139 -20.03 9.80 -7.32
N LYS A 140 -20.55 11.03 -7.38
CA LYS A 140 -21.99 11.31 -7.57
C LYS A 140 -22.45 11.38 -9.03
N LYS A 141 -21.55 11.22 -10.00
CA LYS A 141 -21.84 11.27 -11.45
C LYS A 141 -21.88 9.87 -12.04
#